data_AF-A0A931JVH3-F1
#
_entry.id   AF-A0A931JVH3-F1
#
_cell.length_a   1.000
_cell.length_b   1.000
_cell.length_c   1.000
_cell.angle_alpha   90.00
_cell.angle_beta   90.00
_cell.angle_gamma   90.00
#
_symmetry.space_group_name_H-M   'P 1'
#
loop_
_entity.id
_entity.type
_entity.pdbx_description
1 polymer ?
#
loop_
_entity_poly.entity_id
_entity_poly.type
_entity_poly.pdbx_seq_one_letter_code
_entity_poly.pdbx_strand_id
1 'polypeptide(L)'
;MHKAISIVLVCAASCVFLPGCVVWDIRDNLVKSNQQIGEVKQALDKANAAIDVANADLAKANERLDKVEAGLSRIDTTNKSLDGLEKQLALLGSIDTSLGHLDQHLAAVRKTIGSINSMIPFMDLGGGPEETQPAAAPAAAPTPTIAEGEKPEGTNASADAKAASSAPTAVPAARRDVLEGAWVERAPLQKDQVARFIVLFADGTYAASAPFVSQSASEAGKWSHEGTTLRLTPEAPILTSRRTDEKGNEVETKAPPPAREYAVVYATTRALVLKSKDRVSVYGRP
;
A
#
# COMPACT_ATOMS: atom_id res chain seq x y z
N MET A 1 -82.22 -4.24 65.37
CA MET A 1 -80.82 -3.78 65.39
C MET A 1 -79.76 -4.87 65.18
N HIS A 2 -80.11 -6.16 65.02
CA HIS A 2 -79.12 -7.22 64.72
C HIS A 2 -78.74 -7.37 63.24
N LYS A 3 -79.58 -6.95 62.29
CA LYS A 3 -79.28 -7.08 60.84
C LYS A 3 -78.23 -6.09 60.33
N ALA A 4 -78.03 -4.95 61.00
CA ALA A 4 -77.02 -3.96 60.61
C ALA A 4 -75.61 -4.35 61.06
N ILE A 5 -75.48 -5.14 62.12
CA ILE A 5 -74.18 -5.56 62.69
C ILE A 5 -73.58 -6.73 61.87
N SER A 6 -74.39 -7.63 61.30
CA SER A 6 -73.88 -8.70 60.43
C SER A 6 -73.30 -8.21 59.09
N ILE A 7 -73.79 -7.11 58.51
CA ILE A 7 -73.31 -6.63 57.20
C ILE A 7 -71.92 -5.99 57.34
N VAL A 8 -71.65 -5.28 58.44
CA VAL A 8 -70.34 -4.68 58.70
C VAL A 8 -69.27 -5.73 59.00
N LEU A 9 -69.65 -6.82 59.68
CA LEU A 9 -68.73 -7.91 60.01
C LEU A 9 -68.38 -8.80 58.81
N VAL A 10 -69.31 -8.95 57.86
CA VAL A 10 -69.03 -9.62 56.57
C VAL A 10 -68.12 -8.77 55.68
N CYS A 11 -68.30 -7.44 55.66
CA CYS A 11 -67.40 -6.54 54.91
C CYS A 11 -65.97 -6.47 55.50
N ALA A 12 -65.82 -6.51 56.82
CA ALA A 12 -64.50 -6.51 57.46
C ALA A 12 -63.76 -7.86 57.30
N ALA A 13 -64.49 -8.98 57.19
CA ALA A 13 -63.89 -10.30 56.93
C ALA A 13 -63.49 -10.50 55.46
N SER A 14 -64.13 -9.81 54.52
CA SER A 14 -63.78 -9.87 53.08
C SER A 14 -62.58 -8.99 52.69
N CYS A 15 -62.10 -8.09 53.54
CA CYS A 15 -60.97 -7.21 53.23
C CYS A 15 -59.58 -7.85 53.49
N VAL A 16 -59.51 -9.01 54.15
CA VAL A 16 -58.23 -9.73 54.41
C VAL A 16 -57.95 -10.81 53.34
N PHE A 17 -58.84 -10.96 52.36
CA PHE A 17 -58.75 -11.95 51.28
C PHE A 17 -58.66 -11.30 49.88
N LEU A 18 -58.04 -10.11 49.78
CA LEU A 18 -57.52 -9.61 48.50
C LEU A 18 -56.12 -10.22 48.27
N PRO A 19 -55.78 -10.56 47.01
CA PRO A 19 -55.33 -11.91 46.69
C PRO A 19 -53.82 -12.00 46.85
N GLY A 20 -53.34 -12.97 47.64
CA GLY A 20 -51.91 -13.32 47.68
C GLY A 20 -51.32 -13.57 46.28
N CYS A 21 -52.15 -13.91 45.29
CA CYS A 21 -51.77 -14.05 43.89
C CYS A 21 -51.34 -12.74 43.23
N VAL A 22 -52.00 -11.59 43.50
CA VAL A 22 -51.65 -10.30 42.88
C VAL A 22 -50.33 -9.77 43.46
N VAL A 23 -50.12 -9.94 44.76
CA VAL A 23 -48.84 -9.55 45.41
C VAL A 23 -47.69 -10.41 44.91
N TRP A 24 -47.91 -11.71 44.67
CA TRP A 24 -46.89 -12.60 44.13
C TRP A 24 -46.55 -12.26 42.68
N ASP A 25 -47.56 -11.95 41.85
CA ASP A 25 -47.36 -11.51 40.46
C ASP A 25 -46.61 -10.17 40.39
N ILE A 26 -46.97 -9.18 41.23
CA ILE A 26 -46.22 -7.92 41.31
C ILE A 26 -44.76 -8.17 41.71
N ARG A 27 -44.52 -9.07 42.68
CA ARG A 27 -43.16 -9.42 43.11
C ARG A 27 -42.36 -10.07 41.97
N ASP A 28 -42.96 -11.02 41.26
CA ASP A 28 -42.30 -11.72 40.15
C ASP A 28 -41.97 -10.75 39.01
N ASN A 29 -42.92 -9.88 38.65
CA ASN A 29 -42.69 -8.82 37.67
C ASN A 29 -41.59 -7.84 38.11
N LEU A 30 -41.52 -7.49 39.41
CA LEU A 30 -40.45 -6.64 39.94
C LEU A 30 -39.08 -7.33 39.85
N VAL A 31 -39.00 -8.62 40.18
CA VAL A 31 -37.76 -9.42 40.05
C VAL A 31 -37.32 -9.47 38.60
N LYS A 32 -38.24 -9.76 37.68
CA LYS A 32 -37.98 -9.78 36.23
C LYS A 32 -37.52 -8.42 35.71
N SER A 33 -38.17 -7.34 36.12
CA SER A 33 -37.78 -5.97 35.75
C SER A 33 -36.38 -5.63 36.26
N ASN A 34 -36.07 -5.97 37.52
CA ASN A 34 -34.73 -5.77 38.08
C ASN A 34 -33.66 -6.58 37.34
N GLN A 35 -33.97 -7.82 36.92
CA GLN A 35 -33.08 -8.61 36.09
C GLN A 35 -32.83 -7.95 34.74
N GLN A 36 -33.87 -7.47 34.06
CA GLN A 36 -33.75 -6.75 32.79
C GLN A 36 -32.92 -5.47 32.93
N ILE A 37 -33.10 -4.71 34.02
CA ILE A 37 -32.28 -3.53 34.32
C ILE A 37 -30.80 -3.93 34.49
N GLY A 38 -30.53 -5.07 35.15
CA GLY A 38 -29.18 -5.61 35.28
C GLY A 38 -28.55 -5.96 33.94
N GLU A 39 -29.30 -6.59 33.05
CA GLU A 39 -28.86 -6.94 31.69
C GLU A 39 -28.59 -5.68 30.85
N VAL A 40 -29.48 -4.69 30.91
CA VAL A 40 -29.30 -3.39 30.22
C VAL A 40 -28.06 -2.67 30.73
N LYS A 41 -27.83 -2.65 32.05
CA LYS A 41 -26.62 -2.05 32.63
C LYS A 41 -25.35 -2.74 32.10
N GLN A 42 -25.34 -4.07 32.07
CA GLN A 42 -24.22 -4.82 31.52
C GLN A 42 -24.00 -4.54 30.03
N ALA A 43 -25.08 -4.41 29.26
CA ALA A 43 -25.00 -4.05 27.84
C ALA A 43 -24.45 -2.61 27.65
N LEU A 44 -24.86 -1.67 28.50
CA LEU A 44 -24.37 -0.29 28.49
C LEU A 44 -22.87 -0.24 28.82
N ASP A 45 -22.43 -0.99 29.83
CA ASP A 45 -21.01 -1.05 30.21
C ASP A 45 -20.15 -1.62 29.08
N LYS A 46 -20.64 -2.66 28.39
CA LYS A 46 -19.99 -3.22 27.19
C LYS A 46 -19.95 -2.22 26.03
N ALA A 47 -21.05 -1.49 25.81
CA ALA A 47 -21.11 -0.49 24.76
C ALA A 47 -20.14 0.67 25.01
N ASN A 48 -20.06 1.16 26.25
CA ASN A 48 -19.09 2.19 26.65
C ASN A 48 -17.65 1.72 26.43
N ALA A 49 -17.31 0.51 26.86
CA ALA A 49 -15.98 -0.04 26.63
C ALA A 49 -15.65 -0.16 25.12
N ALA A 50 -16.62 -0.55 24.30
CA ALA A 50 -16.45 -0.61 22.85
C ALA A 50 -16.24 0.79 22.23
N ILE A 51 -16.96 1.81 22.72
CA ILE A 51 -16.79 3.21 22.31
C ILE A 51 -15.39 3.71 22.69
N ASP A 52 -14.90 3.40 23.88
CA ASP A 52 -13.55 3.80 24.31
C ASP A 52 -12.46 3.20 23.41
N VAL A 53 -12.60 1.91 23.06
CA VAL A 53 -11.69 1.24 22.11
C VAL A 53 -11.77 1.90 20.73
N ALA A 54 -12.97 2.15 20.21
CA ALA A 54 -13.15 2.78 18.92
C ALA A 54 -12.55 4.20 18.88
N ASN A 55 -12.72 4.98 19.95
CA ASN A 55 -12.11 6.31 20.07
C ASN A 55 -10.58 6.24 20.10
N ALA A 56 -10.00 5.28 20.81
CA ALA A 56 -8.56 5.07 20.83
C ALA A 56 -8.01 4.68 19.44
N ASP A 57 -8.75 3.86 18.68
CA ASP A 57 -8.34 3.47 17.34
C ASP A 57 -8.51 4.60 16.31
N LEU A 58 -9.55 5.43 16.46
CA LEU A 58 -9.69 6.67 15.68
C LEU A 58 -8.54 7.65 15.94
N ALA A 59 -8.11 7.80 17.19
CA ALA A 59 -6.95 8.64 17.53
C ALA A 59 -5.68 8.14 16.83
N LYS A 60 -5.41 6.82 16.86
CA LYS A 60 -4.28 6.22 16.12
C LYS A 60 -4.40 6.40 14.61
N ALA A 61 -5.61 6.32 14.06
CA ALA A 61 -5.84 6.54 12.65
C ALA A 61 -5.52 7.99 12.25
N ASN A 62 -5.92 8.97 13.05
CA ASN A 62 -5.58 10.37 12.84
C ASN A 62 -4.06 10.60 12.89
N GLU A 63 -3.36 10.06 13.89
CA GLU A 63 -1.89 10.16 13.94
C GLU A 63 -1.20 9.56 12.70
N ARG A 64 -1.77 8.50 12.12
CA ARG A 64 -1.25 7.91 10.87
C ARG A 64 -1.53 8.81 9.67
N LEU A 65 -2.71 9.44 9.61
CA LEU A 65 -3.05 10.40 8.56
C LEU A 65 -2.12 11.62 8.61
N ASP A 66 -1.86 12.17 9.79
CA ASP A 66 -0.93 13.30 9.95
C ASP A 66 0.48 12.96 9.44
N LYS A 67 0.95 11.73 9.69
CA LYS A 67 2.24 11.24 9.17
C LYS A 67 2.23 11.10 7.65
N VAL A 68 1.13 10.64 7.07
CA VAL A 68 0.98 10.53 5.61
C VAL A 68 0.95 11.92 4.97
N GLU A 69 0.23 12.87 5.55
CA GLU A 69 0.18 14.25 5.07
C GLU A 69 1.56 14.93 5.13
N ALA A 70 2.30 14.75 6.23
CA ALA A 70 3.68 15.21 6.33
C ALA A 70 4.60 14.55 5.28
N GLY A 71 4.37 13.26 4.98
CA GLY A 71 5.07 12.54 3.92
C GLY A 71 4.78 13.09 2.52
N LEU A 72 3.52 13.39 2.22
CA LEU A 72 3.09 13.99 0.95
C LEU A 72 3.70 15.38 0.75
N SER A 73 3.70 16.23 1.79
CA SER A 73 4.32 17.55 1.74
C SER A 73 5.82 17.50 1.45
N ARG A 74 6.53 16.50 2.00
CA ARG A 74 7.95 16.25 1.66
C ARG A 74 8.12 15.84 0.21
N ILE A 75 7.27 14.95 -0.31
CA ILE A 75 7.31 14.53 -1.72
C ILE A 75 7.06 15.72 -2.65
N ASP A 76 6.09 16.59 -2.35
CA ASP A 76 5.83 17.79 -3.13
C ASP A 76 7.05 18.73 -3.16
N THR A 77 7.74 18.86 -2.03
CA THR A 77 8.99 19.62 -1.96
C THR A 77 10.09 19.00 -2.82
N THR A 78 10.23 17.67 -2.78
CA THR A 78 11.17 16.94 -3.64
C THR A 78 10.83 17.10 -5.12
N ASN A 79 9.56 17.01 -5.49
CA ASN A 79 9.11 17.19 -6.88
C ASN A 79 9.44 18.60 -7.40
N LYS A 80 9.20 19.65 -6.59
CA LYS A 80 9.61 21.02 -6.94
C LYS A 80 11.12 21.16 -7.12
N SER A 81 11.91 20.45 -6.31
CA SER A 81 13.36 20.42 -6.47
C SER A 81 13.77 19.72 -7.77
N LEU A 82 13.10 18.63 -8.15
CA LEU A 82 13.34 17.92 -9.41
C LEU A 82 12.99 18.80 -10.62
N ASP A 83 11.86 19.52 -10.58
CA ASP A 83 11.50 20.50 -11.63
C ASP A 83 12.57 21.59 -11.76
N GLY A 84 13.18 22.01 -10.64
CA GLY A 84 14.30 22.95 -10.63
C GLY A 84 15.54 22.38 -11.32
N LEU A 85 15.90 21.14 -11.02
CA LEU A 85 17.03 20.43 -11.64
C LEU A 85 16.81 20.21 -13.14
N GLU A 86 15.59 19.89 -13.57
CA GLU A 86 15.23 19.73 -14.97
C GLU A 86 15.45 21.04 -15.75
N LYS A 87 15.03 22.17 -15.18
CA LYS A 87 15.30 23.50 -15.77
C LYS A 87 16.79 23.80 -15.87
N GLN A 88 17.58 23.43 -14.86
CA GLN A 88 19.03 23.58 -14.90
C GLN A 88 19.66 22.71 -15.99
N LEU A 89 19.24 21.46 -16.12
CA LEU A 89 19.69 20.55 -17.19
C LEU A 89 19.34 21.11 -18.58
N ALA A 90 18.14 21.66 -18.77
CA ALA A 90 17.76 22.31 -20.01
C ALA A 90 18.65 23.52 -20.33
N LEU A 91 19.01 24.33 -19.33
CA LEU A 91 19.93 25.44 -19.49
C LEU A 91 21.34 24.99 -19.86
N LEU A 92 21.85 23.92 -19.23
CA LEU A 92 23.13 23.31 -19.59
C LEU A 92 23.13 22.81 -21.04
N GLY A 93 22.03 22.19 -21.50
CA GLY A 93 21.89 21.76 -22.90
C GLY A 93 21.93 22.94 -23.89
N SER A 94 21.34 24.08 -23.53
CA SER A 94 21.43 25.30 -24.33
C SER A 94 22.85 25.86 -24.38
N ILE A 95 23.60 25.81 -23.27
CA ILE A 95 24.99 26.25 -23.22
C ILE A 95 25.86 25.35 -24.12
N ASP A 96 25.69 24.03 -24.02
CA ASP A 96 26.43 23.06 -24.84
C ASP A 96 26.21 23.30 -26.34
N THR A 97 24.97 23.57 -26.73
CA THR A 97 24.63 23.93 -28.12
C THR A 97 25.34 25.23 -28.55
N SER A 98 25.37 26.24 -27.69
CA SER A 98 26.06 27.50 -27.98
C SER A 98 27.58 27.31 -28.09
N LEU A 99 28.18 26.45 -27.26
CA LEU A 99 29.60 26.11 -27.35
C LEU A 99 29.91 25.39 -28.66
N GLY A 100 29.06 24.45 -29.09
CA GLY A 100 29.17 23.79 -30.38
C GLY A 100 29.13 24.78 -31.56
N HIS A 101 28.28 25.80 -31.51
CA HIS A 101 28.26 26.87 -32.51
C HIS A 101 29.53 27.74 -32.49
N LEU A 102 30.06 28.07 -31.31
CA LEU A 102 31.31 28.82 -31.19
C LEU A 102 32.49 28.04 -31.77
N ASP A 103 32.57 26.73 -31.52
CA ASP A 103 33.60 25.87 -32.10
C ASP A 103 33.54 25.83 -33.64
N GLN A 104 32.33 25.74 -34.21
CA GLN A 104 32.15 25.84 -35.66
C GLN A 104 32.60 27.20 -36.21
N HIS A 105 32.27 28.29 -35.53
CA HIS A 105 32.75 29.63 -35.90
C HIS A 105 34.28 29.73 -35.83
N LEU A 106 34.91 29.23 -34.75
CA LEU A 106 36.37 29.24 -34.61
C LEU A 106 37.06 28.40 -35.70
N ALA A 107 36.49 27.24 -36.05
CA ALA A 107 36.99 26.43 -37.16
C ALA A 107 36.89 27.17 -38.50
N ALA A 108 35.78 27.88 -38.75
CA ALA A 108 35.62 28.71 -39.93
C ALA A 108 36.62 29.86 -39.97
N VAL A 109 36.81 30.59 -38.85
CA VAL A 109 37.81 31.66 -38.75
C VAL A 109 39.22 31.12 -39.00
N ARG A 110 39.58 29.96 -38.42
CA ARG A 110 40.88 29.33 -38.65
C ARG A 110 41.11 28.98 -40.12
N LYS A 111 40.07 28.50 -40.80
CA LYS A 111 40.11 28.22 -42.24
C LYS A 111 40.29 29.49 -43.06
N THR A 112 39.58 30.56 -42.72
CA THR A 112 39.72 31.87 -43.39
C THR A 112 41.12 32.46 -43.18
N ILE A 113 41.67 32.39 -41.95
CA ILE A 113 43.05 32.82 -41.66
C ILE A 113 44.05 31.98 -42.47
N GLY A 114 43.88 30.66 -42.53
CA GLY A 114 44.70 29.79 -43.36
C GLY A 114 44.64 30.16 -44.85
N SER A 115 43.45 30.47 -45.35
CA SER A 115 43.24 30.94 -46.73
C SER A 115 43.93 32.29 -46.98
N ILE A 116 43.78 33.26 -46.08
CA ILE A 116 44.44 34.57 -46.21
C ILE A 116 45.96 34.38 -46.17
N ASN A 117 46.49 33.60 -45.23
CA ASN A 117 47.92 33.32 -45.12
C ASN A 117 48.48 32.66 -46.39
N SER A 118 47.70 31.81 -47.05
CA SER A 118 48.07 31.22 -48.35
C SER A 118 48.03 32.19 -49.53
N MET A 119 47.33 33.32 -49.41
CA MET A 119 47.28 34.38 -50.43
C MET A 119 48.39 35.44 -50.25
N ILE A 120 48.98 35.57 -49.05
CA ILE A 120 50.11 36.47 -48.78
C ILE A 120 51.32 36.24 -49.71
N PRO A 121 51.75 35.01 -50.09
CA PRO A 121 52.84 34.85 -51.05
C PRO A 121 52.53 35.36 -52.47
N PHE A 122 51.27 35.63 -52.81
CA PHE A 122 50.88 36.29 -54.07
C PHE A 122 50.86 37.83 -53.97
N MET A 123 50.85 38.38 -52.75
CA MET A 123 51.03 39.81 -52.48
C MET A 123 52.44 40.17 -52.02
N ASP A 124 53.33 39.18 -51.92
CA ASP A 124 54.78 39.39 -51.73
C ASP A 124 55.40 39.96 -53.01
N LEU A 125 55.08 41.24 -53.25
CA LEU A 125 55.68 42.11 -54.25
C LEU A 125 57.03 42.63 -53.75
N GLY A 126 57.98 41.75 -53.41
CA GLY A 126 59.32 42.22 -53.09
C GLY A 126 60.31 41.31 -52.37
N GLY A 127 60.57 40.11 -52.93
CA GLY A 127 61.94 39.63 -53.15
C GLY A 127 62.75 39.10 -51.96
N GLY A 128 63.16 37.83 -52.09
CA GLY A 128 64.41 37.32 -51.51
C GLY A 128 64.34 35.87 -51.03
N PRO A 129 65.07 34.92 -51.63
CA PRO A 129 65.26 33.59 -51.06
C PRO A 129 66.40 33.63 -50.04
N GLU A 130 66.20 33.06 -48.85
CA GLU A 130 67.22 32.33 -48.07
C GLU A 130 66.57 31.71 -46.82
N GLU A 131 66.67 30.39 -46.66
CA GLU A 131 67.47 29.72 -45.60
C GLU A 131 66.78 29.84 -44.21
N THR A 132 66.49 28.80 -43.43
CA THR A 132 67.30 27.62 -43.09
C THR A 132 66.42 26.68 -42.25
N GLN A 133 66.55 25.38 -42.49
CA GLN A 133 66.10 24.32 -41.59
C GLN A 133 67.19 24.05 -40.56
N PRO A 134 66.87 23.88 -39.26
CA PRO A 134 67.68 23.00 -38.43
C PRO A 134 66.88 21.85 -37.84
N ALA A 135 67.51 20.68 -37.90
CA ALA A 135 67.11 19.44 -37.29
C ALA A 135 67.36 19.41 -35.76
N ALA A 136 66.81 18.35 -35.16
CA ALA A 136 67.22 17.67 -33.92
C ALA A 136 66.46 17.95 -32.61
N ALA A 137 65.79 16.89 -32.14
CA ALA A 137 65.39 16.57 -30.76
C ALA A 137 66.64 16.34 -29.85
N PRO A 138 66.59 15.94 -28.54
CA PRO A 138 65.47 15.62 -27.64
C PRO A 138 65.60 16.18 -26.19
N ALA A 139 64.58 15.88 -25.36
CA ALA A 139 64.62 15.62 -23.90
C ALA A 139 65.30 16.61 -22.92
N ALA A 140 64.50 17.18 -22.00
CA ALA A 140 64.76 17.16 -20.55
C ALA A 140 63.59 17.79 -19.77
N ALA A 141 62.99 17.02 -18.86
CA ALA A 141 62.27 17.55 -17.71
C ALA A 141 63.25 18.30 -16.79
N PRO A 142 62.80 19.22 -15.92
CA PRO A 142 62.40 18.75 -14.58
C PRO A 142 61.22 19.52 -13.96
N THR A 143 60.43 18.78 -13.19
CA THR A 143 59.61 19.27 -12.07
C THR A 143 60.51 19.95 -11.01
N PRO A 144 59.98 20.95 -10.29
CA PRO A 144 59.98 20.85 -8.83
C PRO A 144 58.62 21.29 -8.26
N THR A 145 57.99 20.41 -7.48
CA THR A 145 57.98 20.49 -6.00
C THR A 145 57.00 21.54 -5.49
N ILE A 146 55.77 21.08 -5.24
CA ILE A 146 54.80 21.77 -4.40
C ILE A 146 55.14 21.38 -2.96
N ALA A 147 55.57 22.37 -2.18
CA ALA A 147 55.65 22.31 -0.73
C ALA A 147 54.36 22.88 -0.15
N GLU A 148 53.63 22.02 0.55
CA GLU A 148 53.28 22.11 1.98
C GLU A 148 52.75 23.43 2.59
N GLY A 149 51.64 23.29 3.31
CA GLY A 149 50.93 24.31 4.11
C GLY A 149 49.47 24.42 3.63
N GLU A 150 48.41 24.18 4.39
CA GLU A 150 48.23 24.32 5.84
C GLU A 150 46.90 23.64 6.27
N LYS A 151 46.89 23.11 7.50
CA LYS A 151 45.78 22.61 8.34
C LYS A 151 44.72 23.74 8.56
N PRO A 152 43.44 23.49 8.93
CA PRO A 152 42.99 23.03 10.28
C PRO A 152 41.92 21.91 10.20
N GLU A 153 41.86 20.89 11.07
CA GLU A 153 41.44 20.84 12.49
C GLU A 153 39.92 20.63 12.75
N GLY A 154 39.64 19.63 13.60
CA GLY A 154 38.34 19.33 14.23
C GLY A 154 37.57 18.20 13.53
N THR A 155 37.22 17.05 14.12
CA THR A 155 36.68 16.83 15.46
C THR A 155 36.60 15.31 15.79
N ASN A 156 37.03 14.96 17.00
CA ASN A 156 36.42 14.09 18.01
C ASN A 156 35.77 12.72 17.67
N ALA A 157 36.42 11.67 18.21
CA ALA A 157 35.96 10.81 19.32
C ALA A 157 35.24 9.46 19.05
N SER A 158 35.83 8.45 19.72
CA SER A 158 35.33 7.16 20.25
C SER A 158 34.79 6.12 19.27
N ALA A 159 35.45 5.00 18.98
CA ALA A 159 35.99 3.92 19.84
C ALA A 159 34.92 3.03 20.50
N ASP A 160 34.85 1.83 19.93
CA ASP A 160 34.63 0.50 20.54
C ASP A 160 33.33 0.16 21.28
N ALA A 161 32.52 -0.67 20.60
CA ALA A 161 31.75 -1.73 21.23
C ALA A 161 31.77 -3.00 20.35
N LYS A 162 32.52 -3.99 20.82
CA LYS A 162 32.61 -5.37 20.36
C LYS A 162 31.36 -6.15 20.76
N ALA A 163 30.64 -6.73 19.81
CA ALA A 163 29.71 -7.83 20.05
C ALA A 163 29.56 -8.71 18.80
N ALA A 164 29.95 -9.96 18.92
CA ALA A 164 29.73 -11.01 17.93
C ALA A 164 28.26 -11.46 17.96
N SER A 165 27.62 -11.64 16.79
CA SER A 165 26.55 -12.64 16.62
C SER A 165 26.23 -12.87 15.14
N SER A 166 26.65 -14.04 14.65
CA SER A 166 25.89 -14.95 13.78
C SER A 166 25.14 -14.37 12.57
N ALA A 167 25.81 -14.33 11.41
CA ALA A 167 25.13 -14.24 10.11
C ALA A 167 24.58 -15.63 9.70
N PRO A 168 23.29 -15.78 9.39
CA PRO A 168 22.81 -16.98 8.70
C PRO A 168 23.07 -16.86 7.20
N THR A 169 23.69 -17.91 6.67
CA THR A 169 23.94 -18.19 5.25
C THR A 169 22.70 -17.93 4.40
N ALA A 170 22.82 -16.99 3.46
CA ALA A 170 21.79 -16.67 2.48
C ALA A 170 21.62 -17.83 1.47
N VAL A 171 20.52 -18.55 1.60
CA VAL A 171 19.98 -19.43 0.55
C VAL A 171 19.53 -18.53 -0.61
N PRO A 172 19.86 -18.85 -1.88
CA PRO A 172 19.46 -18.03 -3.02
C PRO A 172 17.94 -17.95 -3.10
N ALA A 173 17.40 -16.75 -2.93
CA ALA A 173 15.98 -16.47 -3.00
C ALA A 173 15.45 -16.85 -4.39
N ALA A 174 14.65 -17.91 -4.44
CA ALA A 174 13.82 -18.21 -5.60
C ALA A 174 13.04 -16.94 -5.96
N ARG A 175 13.12 -16.53 -7.23
CA ARG A 175 12.39 -15.36 -7.73
C ARG A 175 10.90 -15.61 -7.50
N ARG A 176 10.32 -14.90 -6.53
CA ARG A 176 8.88 -14.95 -6.24
C ARG A 176 8.11 -14.60 -7.51
N ASP A 177 7.15 -15.43 -7.86
CA ASP A 177 6.26 -15.14 -8.98
C ASP A 177 5.46 -13.86 -8.65
N VAL A 178 5.28 -13.00 -9.65
CA VAL A 178 4.62 -11.68 -9.51
C VAL A 178 3.20 -11.83 -8.98
N LEU A 179 2.57 -12.99 -9.24
CA LEU A 179 1.23 -13.36 -8.81
C LEU A 179 1.15 -13.72 -7.31
N GLU A 180 2.25 -14.09 -6.66
CA GLU A 180 2.26 -14.47 -5.25
C GLU A 180 1.99 -13.26 -4.33
N GLY A 181 0.93 -13.32 -3.54
CA GLY A 181 0.59 -12.27 -2.58
C GLY A 181 -0.91 -12.13 -2.31
N ALA A 182 -1.23 -11.12 -1.48
CA ALA A 182 -2.59 -10.72 -1.19
C ALA A 182 -3.06 -9.64 -2.17
N TRP A 183 -4.25 -9.85 -2.72
CA TRP A 183 -4.86 -9.03 -3.75
C TRP A 183 -6.28 -8.66 -3.33
N VAL A 184 -6.61 -7.36 -3.37
CA VAL A 184 -7.92 -6.83 -2.96
C VAL A 184 -8.58 -6.15 -4.14
N GLU A 185 -9.79 -6.57 -4.48
CA GLU A 185 -10.59 -5.96 -5.54
C GLU A 185 -11.16 -4.63 -5.05
N ARG A 186 -10.71 -3.52 -5.63
CA ARG A 186 -11.32 -2.20 -5.41
C ARG A 186 -12.38 -1.97 -6.48
N ALA A 187 -13.54 -2.62 -6.34
CA ALA A 187 -14.71 -2.27 -7.14
C ALA A 187 -15.29 -0.92 -6.62
N PRO A 188 -15.91 -0.08 -7.47
CA PRO A 188 -16.67 1.06 -6.99
C PRO A 188 -17.75 0.55 -6.04
N LEU A 189 -17.68 0.95 -4.77
CA LEU A 189 -18.64 0.58 -3.74
C LEU A 189 -20.03 1.12 -4.14
N GLN A 190 -20.79 0.34 -4.90
CA GLN A 190 -22.23 0.37 -4.74
C GLN A 190 -22.51 -0.06 -3.30
N LYS A 191 -23.46 0.61 -2.65
CA LYS A 191 -23.70 0.64 -1.19
C LYS A 191 -23.74 -0.73 -0.48
N ASP A 192 -23.89 -1.82 -1.23
CA ASP A 192 -24.06 -3.19 -0.76
C ASP A 192 -22.96 -4.18 -1.25
N GLN A 193 -21.88 -3.72 -1.88
CA GLN A 193 -20.78 -4.59 -2.31
C GLN A 193 -19.62 -4.59 -1.31
N VAL A 194 -19.41 -5.74 -0.66
CA VAL A 194 -18.27 -6.01 0.23
C VAL A 194 -17.03 -6.27 -0.64
N ALA A 195 -15.86 -5.84 -0.18
CA ALA A 195 -14.59 -6.03 -0.88
C ALA A 195 -14.27 -7.53 -1.05
N ARG A 196 -13.87 -7.93 -2.27
CA ARG A 196 -13.35 -9.28 -2.56
C ARG A 196 -11.85 -9.29 -2.35
N PHE A 197 -11.33 -10.33 -1.72
CA PHE A 197 -9.89 -10.55 -1.62
C PHE A 197 -9.53 -11.96 -2.06
N ILE A 198 -8.35 -12.09 -2.66
CA ILE A 198 -7.72 -13.35 -3.02
C ILE A 198 -6.26 -13.32 -2.57
N VAL A 199 -5.82 -14.40 -1.94
CA VAL A 199 -4.44 -14.60 -1.50
C VAL A 199 -3.90 -15.81 -2.26
N LEU A 200 -2.83 -15.60 -3.00
CA LEU A 200 -2.11 -16.65 -3.74
C LEU A 200 -0.80 -16.94 -3.01
N PHE A 201 -0.66 -18.15 -2.48
CA PHE A 201 0.51 -18.60 -1.74
C PHE A 201 1.53 -19.26 -2.66
N ALA A 202 2.81 -19.20 -2.28
CA ALA A 202 3.92 -19.79 -3.04
C ALA A 202 3.90 -21.33 -3.08
N ASP A 203 3.11 -21.97 -2.20
CA ASP A 203 2.91 -23.42 -2.16
C ASP A 203 1.87 -23.92 -3.18
N GLY A 204 1.33 -23.02 -4.02
CA GLY A 204 0.29 -23.33 -4.98
C GLY A 204 -1.11 -23.41 -4.37
N THR A 205 -1.31 -22.94 -3.12
CA THR A 205 -2.64 -22.82 -2.51
C THR A 205 -3.18 -21.39 -2.62
N TYR A 206 -4.50 -21.26 -2.65
CA TYR A 206 -5.17 -19.97 -2.61
C TYR A 206 -6.25 -19.93 -1.55
N ALA A 207 -6.52 -18.73 -1.04
CA ALA A 207 -7.68 -18.41 -0.23
C ALA A 207 -8.38 -17.20 -0.83
N ALA A 208 -9.67 -17.30 -1.09
CA ALA A 208 -10.49 -16.22 -1.61
C ALA A 208 -11.71 -16.01 -0.73
N SER A 209 -12.17 -14.77 -0.61
CA SER A 209 -13.46 -14.45 0.00
C SER A 209 -14.38 -13.84 -1.03
N ALA A 210 -15.52 -14.50 -1.24
CA ALA A 210 -16.59 -13.99 -2.07
C ALA A 210 -17.72 -13.47 -1.15
N PRO A 211 -18.12 -12.21 -1.31
CA PRO A 211 -19.29 -11.70 -0.63
C PRO A 211 -20.53 -12.25 -1.31
N PHE A 212 -21.28 -13.07 -0.57
CA PHE A 212 -22.67 -13.36 -0.88
C PHE A 212 -23.55 -12.44 -0.02
N VAL A 213 -24.71 -12.06 -0.56
CA VAL A 213 -25.64 -11.04 -0.03
C VAL A 213 -26.12 -11.29 1.41
N SER A 214 -25.77 -12.43 2.01
CA SER A 214 -26.08 -12.73 3.41
C SER A 214 -24.99 -13.49 4.19
N GLN A 215 -23.92 -13.97 3.55
CA GLN A 215 -22.84 -14.74 4.19
C GLN A 215 -21.51 -14.55 3.44
N SER A 216 -20.42 -14.36 4.19
CA SER A 216 -19.06 -14.41 3.65
C SER A 216 -18.70 -15.87 3.38
N ALA A 217 -18.63 -16.26 2.11
CA ALA A 217 -18.13 -17.57 1.72
C ALA A 217 -16.62 -17.46 1.50
N SER A 218 -15.84 -18.12 2.36
CA SER A 218 -14.42 -18.36 2.12
C SER A 218 -14.24 -19.61 1.27
N GLU A 219 -13.44 -19.49 0.22
CA GLU A 219 -13.06 -20.55 -0.69
C GLU A 219 -11.55 -20.76 -0.56
N ALA A 220 -11.10 -22.00 -0.43
CA ALA A 220 -9.68 -22.32 -0.54
C ALA A 220 -9.48 -23.47 -1.52
N GLY A 221 -8.28 -23.53 -2.10
CA GLY A 221 -7.96 -24.58 -3.02
C GLY A 221 -6.55 -24.44 -3.57
N LYS A 222 -6.32 -25.06 -4.72
CA LYS A 222 -5.05 -25.00 -5.44
C LYS A 222 -5.12 -24.06 -6.62
N TRP A 223 -4.07 -23.30 -6.84
CA TRP A 223 -3.91 -22.48 -8.02
C TRP A 223 -2.70 -22.92 -8.84
N SER A 224 -2.83 -22.78 -10.15
CA SER A 224 -1.72 -22.95 -11.09
C SER A 224 -1.84 -21.88 -12.16
N HIS A 225 -0.72 -21.35 -12.62
CA HIS A 225 -0.69 -20.44 -13.75
C HIS A 225 0.12 -21.07 -14.88
N GLU A 226 -0.38 -20.95 -16.10
CA GLU A 226 0.30 -21.39 -17.32
C GLU A 226 0.25 -20.24 -18.33
N GLY A 227 1.37 -19.53 -18.46
CA GLY A 227 1.47 -18.32 -19.28
C GLY A 227 0.52 -17.22 -18.81
N THR A 228 -0.55 -16.98 -19.59
CA THR A 228 -1.57 -15.97 -19.31
C THR A 228 -2.84 -16.54 -18.69
N THR A 229 -2.89 -17.84 -18.37
CA THR A 229 -4.09 -18.48 -17.81
C THR A 229 -3.85 -18.84 -16.35
N LEU A 230 -4.69 -18.33 -15.46
CA LEU A 230 -4.74 -18.67 -14.04
C LEU A 230 -5.90 -19.64 -13.80
N ARG A 231 -5.59 -20.83 -13.29
CA ARG A 231 -6.58 -21.84 -12.90
C ARG A 231 -6.70 -21.89 -11.39
N LEU A 232 -7.92 -21.72 -10.89
CA LEU A 232 -8.27 -21.90 -9.48
C LEU A 232 -9.11 -23.17 -9.35
N THR A 233 -8.57 -24.16 -8.65
CA THR A 233 -9.22 -25.45 -8.36
C THR A 233 -9.64 -25.46 -6.90
N PRO A 234 -10.93 -25.23 -6.58
CA PRO A 234 -11.40 -25.23 -5.20
C PRO A 234 -11.28 -26.63 -4.59
N GLU A 235 -10.63 -26.72 -3.43
CA GLU A 235 -10.43 -27.97 -2.72
C GLU A 235 -11.47 -28.06 -1.60
N ALA A 236 -12.66 -28.54 -1.98
CA ALA A 236 -13.85 -28.67 -1.14
C ALA A 236 -14.42 -27.34 -0.55
N PRO A 237 -15.75 -27.22 -0.39
CA PRO A 237 -16.32 -26.04 0.25
C PRO A 237 -15.96 -26.04 1.73
N ILE A 238 -15.35 -24.96 2.23
CA ILE A 238 -15.12 -24.78 3.67
C ILE A 238 -16.43 -24.40 4.39
N LEU A 239 -17.48 -24.02 3.66
CA LEU A 239 -18.76 -23.63 4.26
C LEU A 239 -19.95 -24.22 3.49
N THR A 240 -20.74 -25.01 4.21
CA THR A 240 -22.07 -25.48 3.84
C THR A 240 -22.97 -24.28 3.58
N SER A 241 -23.34 -24.05 2.32
CA SER A 241 -24.45 -23.17 2.00
C SER A 241 -25.72 -23.80 2.59
N ARG A 242 -26.16 -23.27 3.73
CA ARG A 242 -27.42 -23.65 4.37
C ARG A 242 -28.56 -23.01 3.58
N ARG A 243 -29.05 -23.70 2.55
CA ARG A 243 -30.16 -23.23 1.73
C ARG A 243 -31.45 -23.83 2.25
N THR A 244 -32.35 -22.99 2.75
CA THR A 244 -33.73 -23.37 3.03
C THR A 244 -34.49 -23.40 1.70
N ASP A 245 -35.12 -24.53 1.38
CA ASP A 245 -36.06 -24.60 0.26
C ASP A 245 -37.33 -23.78 0.55
N GLU A 246 -38.19 -23.60 -0.46
CA GLU A 246 -39.49 -22.88 -0.32
C GLU A 246 -40.45 -23.54 0.70
N LYS A 247 -40.12 -24.74 1.19
CA LYS A 247 -40.88 -25.50 2.20
C LYS A 247 -40.22 -25.46 3.59
N GLY A 248 -39.09 -24.76 3.75
CA GLY A 248 -38.36 -24.65 5.01
C GLY A 248 -37.43 -25.81 5.34
N ASN A 249 -37.15 -26.72 4.40
CA ASN A 249 -36.20 -27.80 4.60
C ASN A 249 -34.77 -27.38 4.26
N GLU A 250 -33.82 -27.80 5.08
CA GLU A 250 -32.39 -27.63 4.84
C GLU A 250 -31.93 -28.55 3.71
N VAL A 251 -31.49 -27.98 2.59
CA VAL A 251 -30.88 -28.74 1.50
C VAL A 251 -29.37 -28.49 1.52
N GLU A 252 -28.61 -29.48 2.00
CA GLU A 252 -27.15 -29.48 1.98
C GLU A 252 -26.64 -29.97 0.61
N THR A 253 -26.34 -29.04 -0.29
CA THR A 253 -25.67 -29.39 -1.56
C THR A 253 -24.16 -29.52 -1.36
N LYS A 254 -23.70 -30.77 -1.18
CA LYS A 254 -22.29 -31.14 -1.04
C LYS A 254 -21.64 -31.43 -2.41
N ALA A 255 -21.72 -30.47 -3.33
CA ALA A 255 -21.02 -30.58 -4.62
C ALA A 255 -19.83 -29.59 -4.64
N PRO A 256 -18.61 -30.05 -4.95
CA PRO A 256 -17.48 -29.14 -5.12
C PRO A 256 -17.78 -28.19 -6.30
N PRO A 257 -17.54 -26.87 -6.14
CA PRO A 257 -17.73 -25.94 -7.24
C PRO A 257 -16.79 -26.27 -8.41
N PRO A 258 -17.20 -26.00 -9.66
CA PRO A 258 -16.34 -26.25 -10.81
C PRO A 258 -15.09 -25.37 -10.76
N ALA A 259 -13.98 -25.91 -11.27
CA ALA A 259 -12.74 -25.15 -11.42
C ALA A 259 -12.97 -23.88 -12.25
N ARG A 260 -12.35 -22.78 -11.83
CA ARG A 260 -12.49 -21.48 -12.48
C ARG A 260 -11.21 -21.14 -13.23
N GLU A 261 -11.37 -20.75 -14.49
CA GLU A 261 -10.27 -20.29 -15.33
C GLU A 261 -10.38 -18.77 -15.51
N TYR A 262 -9.26 -18.08 -15.31
CA TYR A 262 -9.13 -16.64 -15.49
C TYR A 262 -8.00 -16.35 -16.47
N ALA A 263 -8.23 -15.44 -17.41
CA ALA A 263 -7.15 -14.88 -18.21
C ALA A 263 -6.49 -13.74 -17.44
N VAL A 264 -5.19 -13.85 -17.19
CA VAL A 264 -4.34 -12.78 -16.65
C VAL A 264 -4.08 -11.79 -17.78
N VAL A 265 -4.80 -10.67 -17.75
CA VAL A 265 -4.65 -9.61 -18.75
C VAL A 265 -3.41 -8.76 -18.44
N TYR A 266 -3.18 -8.52 -17.15
CA TYR A 266 -2.09 -7.67 -16.68
C TYR A 266 -1.71 -8.06 -15.25
N ALA A 267 -0.42 -8.25 -14.98
CA ALA A 267 0.09 -8.54 -13.64
C ALA A 267 1.37 -7.73 -13.38
N THR A 268 1.36 -6.96 -12.29
CA THR A 268 2.51 -6.19 -11.80
C THR A 268 2.66 -6.39 -10.31
N THR A 269 3.70 -5.83 -9.71
CA THR A 269 3.88 -5.85 -8.25
C THR A 269 2.78 -5.14 -7.47
N ARG A 270 1.94 -4.32 -8.11
CA ARG A 270 0.92 -3.50 -7.44
C ARG A 270 -0.51 -3.75 -7.91
N ALA A 271 -0.69 -4.24 -9.13
CA ALA A 271 -2.00 -4.43 -9.75
C ALA A 271 -2.07 -5.77 -10.50
N LEU A 272 -3.21 -6.44 -10.36
CA LEU A 272 -3.55 -7.69 -11.03
C LEU A 272 -4.92 -7.55 -11.69
N VAL A 273 -5.00 -7.78 -13.00
CA VAL A 273 -6.23 -7.73 -13.78
C VAL A 273 -6.54 -9.13 -14.29
N LEU A 274 -7.65 -9.68 -13.79
CA LEU A 274 -8.16 -11.00 -14.16
C LEU A 274 -9.43 -10.83 -14.99
N LYS A 275 -9.50 -11.54 -16.11
CA LYS A 275 -10.68 -11.63 -16.96
C LYS A 275 -11.28 -13.02 -16.86
N SER A 276 -12.48 -13.09 -16.28
CA SER A 276 -13.38 -14.23 -16.38
C SER A 276 -14.26 -14.10 -17.63
N LYS A 277 -14.96 -15.17 -18.00
CA LYS A 277 -15.94 -15.19 -19.10
C LYS A 277 -16.98 -14.06 -18.99
N ASP A 278 -17.39 -13.74 -17.77
CA ASP A 278 -18.51 -12.83 -17.52
C ASP A 278 -18.09 -11.46 -16.93
N ARG A 279 -16.82 -11.32 -16.50
CA ARG A 279 -16.37 -10.12 -15.77
C ARG A 279 -14.86 -9.90 -15.85
N VAL A 280 -14.47 -8.63 -15.91
CA VAL A 280 -13.09 -8.19 -15.64
C VAL A 280 -13.02 -7.69 -14.19
N SER A 281 -12.08 -8.24 -13.42
CA SER A 281 -11.83 -7.87 -12.03
C SER A 281 -10.43 -7.27 -11.90
N VAL A 282 -10.33 -6.14 -11.20
CA VAL A 282 -9.09 -5.40 -10.98
C VAL A 282 -8.75 -5.44 -9.50
N TYR A 283 -7.61 -6.03 -9.19
CA TYR A 283 -7.10 -6.17 -7.83
C TYR A 283 -5.88 -5.27 -7.63
N GLY A 284 -5.81 -4.63 -6.47
CA GLY A 284 -4.61 -3.94 -5.98
C GLY A 284 -4.01 -4.69 -4.80
N ARG A 285 -2.70 -4.54 -4.58
CA ARG A 285 -2.12 -4.95 -3.29
C ARG A 285 -2.60 -4.01 -2.18
N PRO A 286 -2.96 -4.54 -0.99
CA PRO A 286 -3.29 -3.72 0.17
C PRO A 286 -2.11 -2.87 0.65
#